data_AF-A0A6P6Y2K6-F1
#
_entry.id   AF-A0A6P6Y2K6-F1
#
_cell.length_a   1.000
_cell.length_b   1.000
_cell.length_c   1.000
_cell.angle_alpha   90.00
_cell.angle_beta   90.00
_cell.angle_gamma   90.00
#
_symmetry.space_group_name_H-M   'P 1'
#
loop_
_entity.id
_entity.type
_entity.pdbx_description
1 polymer ?
#
loop_
_entity_poly.entity_id
_entity_poly.type
_entity_poly.pdbx_seq_one_letter_code
_entity_poly.pdbx_strand_id
1 'polypeptide(L)'
;MASLISDEIMTLNDEFKWLLQEVNWIIKQIHNIIVECSRRFPVHIDNIETLVKTEKYILASTNNAMNDQIKVSCTLFADNITHADINIRLHKHPQVNHRTIVQNDCQWKLHQILDASNHLLSALNILDMPPLRFNNEIKKFDFKTAEEVIELINNIMICLDRGRKSLIVPKKRSIEELQRSSNMKSLQPPLPNDLAISFYIQANKLVCAVYHMYKDGSGEKRFDISQAEISIPWLNEALVLFANEFSMAVNFADKNLVKIACDQVSNDGHSIENLISNSSNVSRNGFLVEYYIRPPVTVIIDFIKYSFDLMYLELGLRLRVHKSNGIEVYTRRYSDYVLVGRYRDQMPDILTIVNDGYRPNNLLPSHDKIYSNVHYVGGRNWRNCSNLKSIKIRIISSENSSVPCLGFLNLYGKPSNLTTNDLNGFLAMIPQLEIQPKVENEKRLDPSELEQLAPIEFMDSITNALMRTPYLLPSNKNVDKTTLERYLDGKTIEESKDPFTNVAFSDAYKPRINHELKSRIELFITTNGQSEIERRQQLRDRLLNNS
;
A
#
# COMPACT_ATOMS: atom_id res chain seq x y z
N MET A 1 -19.27 -37.87 28.19
CA MET A 1 -19.15 -37.54 26.75
C MET A 1 -20.20 -36.52 26.32
N ALA A 2 -21.50 -36.77 26.52
CA ALA A 2 -22.55 -35.78 26.21
C ALA A 2 -22.47 -34.46 27.01
N SER A 3 -22.00 -34.49 28.27
CA SER A 3 -21.80 -33.27 29.08
C SER A 3 -20.64 -32.41 28.59
N LEU A 4 -19.53 -33.03 28.18
CA LEU A 4 -18.37 -32.33 27.62
C LEU A 4 -18.70 -31.66 26.28
N ILE A 5 -19.48 -32.31 25.43
CA ILE A 5 -19.97 -31.75 24.16
C ILE A 5 -20.91 -30.56 24.43
N SER A 6 -21.77 -30.67 25.45
CA SER A 6 -22.65 -29.56 25.87
C SER A 6 -21.86 -28.36 26.38
N ASP A 7 -20.82 -28.58 27.19
CA ASP A 7 -19.96 -27.52 27.72
C ASP A 7 -19.14 -26.85 26.61
N GLU A 8 -18.68 -27.62 25.62
CA GLU A 8 -17.94 -27.11 24.46
C GLU A 8 -18.84 -26.28 23.52
N ILE A 9 -20.07 -26.73 23.27
CA ILE A 9 -21.09 -25.96 22.52
C ILE A 9 -21.45 -24.67 23.24
N MET A 10 -21.57 -24.71 24.57
CA MET A 10 -21.89 -23.54 25.38
C MET A 10 -20.75 -22.52 25.37
N THR A 11 -19.49 -23.00 25.41
CA THR A 11 -18.29 -22.16 25.29
C THR A 11 -18.21 -21.50 23.91
N LEU A 12 -18.45 -22.24 22.82
CA LEU A 12 -18.51 -21.71 21.45
C LEU A 12 -19.60 -20.65 21.28
N ASN A 13 -20.77 -20.84 21.92
CA ASN A 13 -21.87 -19.87 21.88
C ASN A 13 -21.52 -18.58 22.64
N ASP A 14 -20.81 -18.69 23.77
CA ASP A 14 -20.34 -17.53 24.52
C ASP A 14 -19.21 -16.78 23.78
N GLU A 15 -18.31 -17.50 23.09
CA GLU A 15 -17.31 -16.90 22.20
C GLU A 15 -17.97 -16.17 21.02
N PHE A 16 -18.98 -16.78 20.40
CA PHE A 16 -19.75 -16.15 19.32
C PHE A 16 -20.49 -14.89 19.79
N LYS A 17 -21.14 -14.93 20.96
CA LYS A 17 -21.77 -13.73 21.56
C LYS A 17 -20.77 -12.63 21.88
N TRP A 18 -19.57 -13.00 22.33
CA TRP A 18 -18.50 -12.04 22.60
C TRP A 18 -18.01 -11.37 21.30
N LEU A 19 -17.81 -12.15 20.23
CA LEU A 19 -17.47 -11.63 18.90
C LEU A 19 -18.53 -10.65 18.37
N LEU A 20 -19.81 -10.96 18.53
CA LEU A 20 -20.90 -10.05 18.14
C LEU A 20 -20.89 -8.72 18.92
N GLN A 21 -20.42 -8.73 20.18
CA GLN A 21 -20.24 -7.49 20.94
C GLN A 21 -19.05 -6.66 20.43
N GLU A 22 -17.95 -7.30 20.04
CA GLU A 22 -16.81 -6.60 19.42
C GLU A 22 -17.18 -5.98 18.08
N VAL A 23 -17.92 -6.70 17.23
CA VAL A 23 -18.42 -6.19 15.95
C VAL A 23 -19.22 -4.90 16.14
N ASN A 24 -20.13 -4.88 17.12
CA ASN A 24 -20.92 -3.69 17.44
C ASN A 24 -20.05 -2.49 17.85
N TRP A 25 -18.96 -2.74 18.59
CA TRP A 25 -18.01 -1.69 18.95
C TRP A 25 -17.26 -1.18 17.72
N ILE A 26 -16.80 -2.07 16.84
CA ILE A 26 -16.10 -1.72 15.59
C ILE A 26 -17.00 -0.89 14.68
N ILE A 27 -18.25 -1.29 14.46
CA ILE A 27 -19.20 -0.55 13.62
C ILE A 27 -19.47 0.84 14.20
N LYS A 28 -19.57 0.96 15.53
CA LYS A 28 -19.69 2.26 16.18
C LYS A 28 -18.44 3.14 15.95
N GLN A 29 -17.24 2.57 15.94
CA GLN A 29 -16.04 3.31 15.57
C GLN A 29 -16.09 3.75 14.11
N ILE A 30 -16.42 2.84 13.19
CA ILE A 30 -16.57 3.13 11.76
C ILE A 30 -17.59 4.25 11.55
N HIS A 31 -18.75 4.19 12.19
CA HIS A 31 -19.76 5.24 12.16
C HIS A 31 -19.19 6.59 12.61
N ASN A 32 -18.50 6.64 13.75
CA ASN A 32 -17.90 7.88 14.25
C ASN A 32 -16.85 8.45 13.29
N ILE A 33 -16.04 7.59 12.65
CA ILE A 33 -15.03 8.00 11.66
C ILE A 33 -15.70 8.55 10.41
N ILE A 34 -16.73 7.87 9.89
CA ILE A 34 -17.46 8.32 8.71
C ILE A 34 -18.14 9.66 8.99
N VAL A 35 -18.76 9.82 10.16
CA VAL A 35 -19.34 11.09 10.61
C VAL A 35 -18.30 12.19 10.66
N GLU A 36 -17.16 11.95 11.33
CA GLU A 36 -16.09 12.93 11.46
C GLU A 36 -15.46 13.31 10.11
N CYS A 37 -15.38 12.35 9.18
CA CYS A 37 -14.98 12.62 7.80
C CYS A 37 -16.03 13.47 7.08
N SER A 38 -17.32 13.12 7.21
CA SER A 38 -18.42 13.78 6.52
C SER A 38 -18.59 15.25 6.92
N ARG A 39 -18.22 15.62 8.15
CA ARG A 39 -18.19 17.02 8.61
C ARG A 39 -17.27 17.93 7.79
N ARG A 40 -16.25 17.37 7.12
CA ARG A 40 -15.29 18.10 6.28
C ARG A 40 -15.76 18.25 4.82
N PHE A 41 -16.81 17.54 4.43
CA PHE A 41 -17.39 17.57 3.09
C PHE A 41 -18.69 18.40 3.06
N PRO A 42 -19.20 18.78 1.89
CA PRO A 42 -20.48 19.47 1.76
C PRO A 42 -21.66 18.50 1.95
N VAL A 43 -21.66 17.74 3.05
CA VAL A 43 -22.74 16.82 3.46
C VAL A 43 -23.50 17.47 4.61
N HIS A 44 -24.82 17.52 4.50
CA HIS A 44 -25.68 17.81 5.64
C HIS A 44 -26.06 16.51 6.35
N ILE A 45 -25.72 16.42 7.64
CA ILE A 45 -26.18 15.36 8.54
C ILE A 45 -26.93 16.04 9.68
N ASP A 46 -28.14 15.56 9.97
CA ASP A 46 -28.99 16.13 11.03
C ASP A 46 -28.27 16.13 12.38
N ASN A 47 -28.32 17.26 13.10
CA ASN A 47 -27.69 17.47 14.41
C ASN A 47 -26.14 17.44 14.45
N ILE A 48 -25.45 17.57 13.31
CA ILE A 48 -23.98 17.60 13.25
C ILE A 48 -23.49 18.88 12.58
N GLU A 49 -22.64 19.64 13.28
CA GLU A 49 -22.03 20.86 12.74
C GLU A 49 -21.00 20.54 11.65
N THR A 50 -21.14 21.19 10.50
CA THR A 50 -20.17 21.11 9.41
C THR A 50 -18.92 21.91 9.74
N LEU A 51 -17.76 21.37 9.39
CA LEU A 51 -16.45 22.02 9.52
C LEU A 51 -16.04 22.75 8.23
N VAL A 52 -16.92 22.77 7.24
CA VAL A 52 -16.69 23.44 5.96
C VAL A 52 -16.48 24.94 6.18
N LYS A 53 -15.29 25.41 5.81
CA LYS A 53 -14.91 26.82 5.87
C LYS A 53 -14.48 27.29 4.49
N THR A 54 -14.69 28.58 4.24
CA THR A 54 -14.16 29.25 3.06
C THR A 54 -12.68 29.54 3.29
N GLU A 55 -11.81 28.95 2.48
CA GLU A 55 -10.35 29.07 2.62
C GLU A 55 -9.72 29.56 1.31
N LYS A 56 -8.68 30.40 1.45
CA LYS A 56 -7.95 30.96 0.32
C LYS A 56 -6.61 30.25 0.16
N TYR A 57 -6.35 29.77 -1.05
CA TYR A 57 -5.15 29.04 -1.42
C TYR A 57 -4.40 29.75 -2.54
N ILE A 58 -3.08 29.70 -2.48
CA ILE A 58 -2.18 30.23 -3.52
C ILE A 58 -1.41 29.06 -4.10
N LEU A 59 -1.66 28.75 -5.38
CA LEU A 59 -0.97 27.70 -6.11
C LEU A 59 0.27 28.30 -6.78
N ALA A 60 1.38 27.60 -6.64
CA ALA A 60 2.64 27.94 -7.26
C ALA A 60 3.03 26.88 -8.30
N SER A 61 3.74 27.29 -9.34
CA SER A 61 4.19 26.40 -10.40
C SER A 61 5.21 25.40 -9.89
N THR A 62 5.07 24.12 -10.30
CA THR A 62 5.97 23.03 -9.89
C THR A 62 7.05 22.67 -10.89
N ASN A 63 6.88 23.05 -12.16
CA ASN A 63 7.81 22.71 -13.22
C ASN A 63 8.65 23.93 -13.60
N ASN A 64 9.96 23.88 -13.34
CA ASN A 64 10.98 24.77 -13.92
C ASN A 64 11.25 24.44 -15.41
N ALA A 65 10.22 24.02 -16.16
CA ALA A 65 10.35 23.81 -17.58
C ALA A 65 10.42 25.18 -18.26
N MET A 66 11.64 25.69 -18.41
CA MET A 66 12.02 26.85 -19.23
C MET A 66 10.99 28.00 -19.18
N ASN A 67 11.07 28.78 -18.11
CA ASN A 67 10.46 30.10 -17.91
C ASN A 67 8.93 30.16 -17.66
N ASP A 68 8.11 29.16 -17.98
CA ASP A 68 6.65 29.27 -17.77
C ASP A 68 6.26 29.42 -16.29
N GLN A 69 5.38 30.40 -15.99
CA GLN A 69 4.97 30.71 -14.63
C GLN A 69 3.44 30.77 -14.52
N ILE A 70 2.88 29.87 -13.72
CA ILE A 70 1.47 29.90 -13.35
C ILE A 70 1.38 30.29 -11.88
N LYS A 71 0.59 31.33 -11.60
CA LYS A 71 0.22 31.76 -10.25
C LYS A 71 -1.29 31.82 -10.16
N VAL A 72 -1.87 31.04 -9.26
CA VAL A 72 -3.32 31.04 -9.04
C VAL A 72 -3.61 31.37 -7.58
N SER A 73 -4.50 32.32 -7.36
CA SER A 73 -5.07 32.61 -6.03
C SER A 73 -6.54 32.22 -6.06
N CYS A 74 -6.91 31.09 -5.45
CA CYS A 74 -8.28 30.60 -5.44
C CYS A 74 -8.89 30.53 -4.04
N THR A 75 -10.19 30.77 -3.95
CA THR A 75 -11.02 30.64 -2.76
C THR A 75 -11.89 29.39 -2.92
N LEU A 76 -11.64 28.39 -2.08
CA LEU A 76 -12.35 27.13 -2.07
C LEU A 76 -13.40 27.12 -0.95
N PHE A 77 -14.62 26.74 -1.30
CA PHE A 77 -15.69 26.44 -0.35
C PHE A 77 -16.18 25.01 -0.64
N ALA A 78 -15.73 24.05 0.17
CA ALA A 78 -15.96 22.62 -0.03
C ALA A 78 -15.60 22.14 -1.45
N ASP A 79 -16.62 21.81 -2.27
CA ASP A 79 -16.50 21.31 -3.64
C ASP A 79 -16.48 22.43 -4.70
N ASN A 80 -16.64 23.70 -4.31
CA ASN A 80 -16.78 24.81 -5.24
C ASN A 80 -15.64 25.82 -5.09
N ILE A 81 -14.96 26.11 -6.19
CA ILE A 81 -14.07 27.27 -6.28
C ILE A 81 -14.95 28.47 -6.63
N THR A 82 -15.14 29.35 -5.65
CA THR A 82 -16.03 30.53 -5.74
C THR A 82 -15.33 31.71 -6.41
N HIS A 83 -14.03 31.84 -6.18
CA HIS A 83 -13.21 32.85 -6.80
C HIS A 83 -11.84 32.26 -7.16
N ALA A 84 -11.30 32.60 -8.33
CA ALA A 84 -9.92 32.27 -8.67
C ALA A 84 -9.32 33.37 -9.55
N ASP A 85 -8.18 33.93 -9.14
CA ASP A 85 -7.37 34.83 -9.97
C ASP A 85 -6.20 34.03 -10.56
N ILE A 86 -6.23 33.83 -11.87
CA ILE A 86 -5.32 32.94 -12.60
C ILE A 86 -4.42 33.81 -13.48
N ASN A 87 -3.13 33.84 -13.15
CA ASN A 87 -2.10 34.53 -13.91
C ASN A 87 -1.18 33.51 -14.56
N ILE A 88 -1.13 33.51 -15.89
CA ILE A 88 -0.43 32.53 -16.71
C ILE A 88 0.62 33.25 -17.53
N ARG A 89 1.87 32.78 -17.45
CA ARG A 89 2.97 33.21 -18.31
C ARG A 89 3.48 32.04 -19.13
N LEU A 90 3.29 32.08 -20.45
CA LEU A 90 3.66 31.04 -21.40
C LEU A 90 4.64 31.61 -22.44
N HIS A 91 5.89 31.19 -22.41
CA HIS A 91 6.97 31.75 -23.23
C HIS A 91 6.88 31.34 -24.70
N LYS A 92 6.28 30.18 -24.97
CA LYS A 92 6.07 29.66 -26.32
C LYS A 92 4.80 30.19 -26.99
N HIS A 93 3.94 30.91 -26.27
CA HIS A 93 2.69 31.43 -26.78
C HIS A 93 2.88 32.87 -27.32
N PRO A 94 2.24 33.26 -28.45
CA PRO A 94 2.39 34.60 -29.03
C PRO A 94 2.06 35.74 -28.06
N GLN A 95 1.06 35.52 -27.20
CA GLN A 95 0.78 36.36 -26.03
C GLN A 95 1.38 35.71 -24.78
N VAL A 96 2.47 36.26 -24.27
CA VAL A 96 3.21 35.64 -23.16
C VAL A 96 2.42 35.66 -21.86
N ASN A 97 1.65 36.71 -21.59
CA ASN A 97 0.91 36.88 -20.33
C ASN A 97 -0.59 36.80 -20.56
N HIS A 98 -1.26 35.91 -19.83
CA HIS A 98 -2.72 35.80 -19.76
C HIS A 98 -3.17 35.98 -18.32
N ARG A 99 -4.27 36.70 -18.12
CA ARG A 99 -4.95 36.80 -16.83
C ARG A 99 -6.43 36.55 -17.02
N THR A 100 -6.97 35.60 -16.25
CA THR A 100 -8.39 35.29 -16.24
C THR A 100 -8.85 35.05 -14.82
N ILE A 101 -10.12 35.32 -14.55
CA ILE A 101 -10.73 35.17 -13.24
C ILE A 101 -11.98 34.31 -13.30
N VAL A 102 -12.20 33.55 -12.24
CA VAL A 102 -13.48 32.95 -11.89
C VAL A 102 -14.14 33.88 -10.89
N GLN A 103 -15.33 34.42 -11.19
CA GLN A 103 -16.08 35.34 -10.32
C GLN A 103 -17.28 34.64 -9.66
N ASN A 104 -17.76 35.18 -8.54
CA ASN A 104 -18.77 34.58 -7.65
C ASN A 104 -20.05 34.08 -8.33
N ASP A 105 -20.47 34.70 -9.44
CA ASP A 105 -21.67 34.28 -10.20
C ASP A 105 -21.42 33.03 -11.07
N CYS A 106 -20.16 32.68 -11.29
CA CYS A 106 -19.70 31.57 -12.12
C CYS A 106 -18.84 30.62 -11.27
N GLN A 107 -19.44 29.59 -10.70
CA GLN A 107 -18.74 28.65 -9.81
C GLN A 107 -18.03 27.53 -10.59
N TRP A 108 -16.79 27.20 -10.19
CA TRP A 108 -16.07 26.05 -10.74
C TRP A 108 -16.21 24.84 -9.81
N LYS A 109 -16.93 23.81 -10.28
CA LYS A 109 -17.26 22.62 -9.47
C LYS A 109 -16.21 21.52 -9.55
N LEU A 110 -15.72 21.09 -8.39
CA LEU A 110 -14.81 19.96 -8.20
C LEU A 110 -15.61 18.68 -7.94
N HIS A 111 -15.99 18.02 -9.03
CA HIS A 111 -16.80 16.79 -8.99
C HIS A 111 -16.16 15.67 -8.16
N GLN A 112 -14.84 15.64 -8.00
CA GLN A 112 -14.15 14.64 -7.16
C GLN A 112 -14.52 14.75 -5.68
N ILE A 113 -14.62 15.97 -5.15
CA ILE A 113 -15.02 16.20 -3.75
C ILE A 113 -16.49 15.84 -3.55
N LEU A 114 -17.33 16.15 -4.53
CA LEU A 114 -18.75 15.77 -4.54
C LEU A 114 -18.93 14.25 -4.63
N ASP A 115 -18.19 13.56 -5.49
CA ASP A 115 -18.22 12.11 -5.63
C ASP A 115 -17.79 11.44 -4.30
N ALA A 116 -16.72 11.92 -3.68
CA ALA A 116 -16.27 11.45 -2.36
C ALA A 116 -17.35 11.65 -1.27
N SER A 117 -17.97 12.82 -1.26
CA SER A 117 -19.08 13.19 -0.38
C SER A 117 -20.29 12.25 -0.54
N ASN A 118 -20.68 11.95 -1.79
CA ASN A 118 -21.76 11.01 -2.09
C ASN A 118 -21.46 9.58 -1.62
N HIS A 119 -20.20 9.15 -1.72
CA HIS A 119 -19.77 7.86 -1.23
C HIS A 119 -19.77 7.76 0.31
N LEU A 120 -19.42 8.84 1.02
CA LEU A 120 -19.58 8.92 2.48
C LEU A 120 -21.04 8.83 2.91
N LEU A 121 -21.93 9.58 2.24
CA LEU A 121 -23.36 9.52 2.51
C LEU A 121 -23.93 8.12 2.23
N SER A 122 -23.47 7.46 1.17
CA SER A 122 -23.85 6.06 0.88
C SER A 122 -23.40 5.12 2.01
N ALA A 123 -22.20 5.31 2.56
CA ALA A 123 -21.70 4.53 3.68
C ALA A 123 -22.51 4.76 4.97
N LEU A 124 -22.94 5.99 5.23
CA LEU A 124 -23.86 6.31 6.34
C LEU A 124 -25.23 5.66 6.13
N ASN A 125 -25.80 5.78 4.93
CA ASN A 125 -27.08 5.15 4.63
C ASN A 125 -27.05 3.62 4.77
N ILE A 126 -25.91 2.97 4.50
CA ILE A 126 -25.73 1.52 4.73
C ILE A 126 -25.83 1.18 6.23
N LEU A 127 -25.38 2.08 7.11
CA LEU A 127 -25.51 1.91 8.57
C LEU A 127 -26.97 2.12 9.04
N ASP A 128 -27.77 2.86 8.27
CA ASP A 128 -29.15 3.23 8.60
C ASP A 128 -30.23 2.37 7.88
N MET A 129 -29.86 1.59 6.85
CA MET A 129 -30.81 0.82 6.02
C MET A 129 -30.99 -0.65 6.45
N PRO A 130 -32.19 -1.25 6.29
CA PRO A 130 -32.42 -2.70 6.49
C PRO A 130 -31.55 -3.56 5.56
N PRO A 131 -31.15 -4.80 5.95
CA PRO A 131 -31.78 -5.69 6.94
C PRO A 131 -31.34 -5.49 8.41
N LEU A 132 -30.37 -4.62 8.66
CA LEU A 132 -29.67 -4.51 9.94
C LEU A 132 -30.25 -3.38 10.78
N ARG A 133 -31.20 -3.72 11.66
CA ARG A 133 -31.84 -2.75 12.55
C ARG A 133 -30.83 -2.30 13.61
N PHE A 134 -30.25 -1.11 13.47
CA PHE A 134 -29.67 -0.42 14.60
C PHE A 134 -30.77 -0.20 15.64
N ASN A 135 -30.72 -0.91 16.75
CA ASN A 135 -31.68 -0.73 17.83
C ASN A 135 -31.34 0.58 18.55
N ASN A 136 -32.11 1.63 18.27
CA ASN A 136 -31.94 2.96 18.87
C ASN A 136 -32.04 2.96 20.41
N GLU A 137 -32.77 2.01 21.01
CA GLU A 137 -32.91 1.91 22.47
C GLU A 137 -31.67 1.27 23.12
N ILE A 138 -31.04 0.30 22.45
CA ILE A 138 -29.91 -0.50 22.99
C ILE A 138 -28.55 -0.07 22.39
N LYS A 139 -28.54 0.80 21.36
CA LYS A 139 -27.38 1.22 20.57
C LYS A 139 -26.55 0.05 20.04
N LYS A 140 -27.23 -0.99 19.54
CA LYS A 140 -26.61 -2.20 19.00
C LYS A 140 -27.33 -2.65 17.72
N PHE A 141 -26.55 -3.20 16.81
CA PHE A 141 -27.03 -3.98 15.67
C PHE A 141 -27.35 -5.40 16.16
N ASP A 142 -28.55 -5.88 15.79
CA ASP A 142 -29.02 -7.23 16.08
C ASP A 142 -28.61 -8.19 14.93
N PHE A 143 -27.33 -8.59 14.93
CA PHE A 143 -26.80 -9.55 13.96
C PHE A 143 -27.20 -10.97 14.32
N LYS A 144 -27.67 -11.73 13.33
CA LYS A 144 -28.06 -13.14 13.51
C LYS A 144 -27.01 -14.09 12.96
N THR A 145 -26.23 -13.68 11.96
CA THR A 145 -25.18 -14.50 11.34
C THR A 145 -23.87 -13.73 11.14
N ALA A 146 -22.78 -14.46 10.94
CA ALA A 146 -21.47 -13.86 10.64
C ALA A 146 -21.43 -13.31 9.21
N GLU A 147 -22.15 -13.93 8.27
CA GLU A 147 -22.26 -13.49 6.89
C GLU A 147 -22.88 -12.09 6.78
N GLU A 148 -23.90 -11.79 7.60
CA GLU A 148 -24.52 -10.45 7.68
C GLU A 148 -23.52 -9.37 8.09
N VAL A 149 -22.65 -9.67 9.05
CA VAL A 149 -21.60 -8.76 9.52
C VAL A 149 -20.58 -8.51 8.41
N ILE A 150 -20.13 -9.57 7.75
CA ILE A 150 -19.13 -9.50 6.68
C ILE A 150 -19.68 -8.71 5.50
N GLU A 151 -20.93 -8.95 5.10
CA GLU A 151 -21.58 -8.22 4.00
C GLU A 151 -21.72 -6.74 4.32
N LEU A 152 -22.15 -6.37 5.53
CA LEU A 152 -22.23 -4.98 5.98
C LEU A 152 -20.86 -4.29 5.88
N ILE A 153 -19.83 -4.89 6.50
CA ILE A 153 -18.49 -4.30 6.54
C ILE A 153 -17.93 -4.16 5.12
N ASN A 154 -18.08 -5.19 4.28
CA ASN A 154 -17.61 -5.14 2.90
C ASN A 154 -18.29 -4.03 2.10
N ASN A 155 -19.61 -3.86 2.24
CA ASN A 155 -20.34 -2.81 1.55
C ASN A 155 -19.87 -1.40 1.98
N ILE A 156 -19.65 -1.18 3.28
CA ILE A 156 -19.09 0.07 3.79
C ILE A 156 -17.68 0.30 3.24
N MET A 157 -16.82 -0.72 3.29
CA MET A 157 -15.44 -0.64 2.80
C MET A 157 -15.37 -0.31 1.32
N ILE A 158 -16.25 -0.92 0.49
CA ILE A 158 -16.35 -0.59 -0.93
C ILE A 158 -16.74 0.88 -1.15
N CYS A 159 -17.69 1.41 -0.36
CA CYS A 159 -18.06 2.82 -0.42
C CYS A 159 -16.89 3.74 -0.06
N LEU A 160 -16.17 3.43 1.03
CA LEU A 160 -15.01 4.23 1.47
C LEU A 160 -13.86 4.18 0.47
N ASP A 161 -13.55 3.01 -0.09
CA ASP A 161 -12.52 2.85 -1.12
C ASP A 161 -12.87 3.63 -2.40
N ARG A 162 -14.14 3.63 -2.83
CA ARG A 162 -14.60 4.45 -3.96
C ARG A 162 -14.46 5.95 -3.67
N GLY A 163 -14.83 6.37 -2.46
CA GLY A 163 -14.62 7.75 -1.99
C GLY A 163 -13.15 8.14 -2.02
N ARG A 164 -12.27 7.31 -1.47
CA ARG A 164 -10.80 7.49 -1.50
C ARG A 164 -10.27 7.61 -2.93
N LYS A 165 -10.62 6.66 -3.81
CA LYS A 165 -10.17 6.62 -5.21
C LYS A 165 -10.60 7.86 -6.00
N SER A 166 -11.77 8.42 -5.70
CA SER A 166 -12.24 9.65 -6.36
C SER A 166 -11.34 10.88 -6.09
N LEU A 167 -10.66 10.91 -4.94
CA LEU A 167 -9.72 11.97 -4.55
C LEU A 167 -8.28 11.68 -5.00
N ILE A 168 -7.84 10.42 -4.96
CA ILE A 168 -6.47 10.03 -5.32
C ILE A 168 -6.25 10.08 -6.84
N VAL A 169 -7.20 9.56 -7.62
CA VAL A 169 -7.04 9.36 -9.06
C VAL A 169 -7.84 10.41 -9.82
N PRO A 170 -7.21 11.43 -10.44
CA PRO A 170 -7.92 12.39 -11.26
C PRO A 170 -8.49 11.71 -12.51
N LYS A 171 -9.75 12.04 -12.84
CA LYS A 171 -10.40 11.54 -14.06
C LYS A 171 -9.70 12.11 -15.30
N LYS A 172 -9.20 11.24 -16.17
CA LYS A 172 -8.67 11.64 -17.48
C LYS A 172 -9.81 12.22 -18.33
N ARG A 173 -9.61 13.42 -18.86
CA ARG A 173 -10.53 14.09 -19.80
C ARG A 173 -9.78 14.44 -21.07
N SER A 174 -10.45 14.37 -22.20
CA SER A 174 -9.86 14.87 -23.46
C SER A 174 -9.78 16.39 -23.42
N ILE A 175 -8.83 16.98 -24.15
CA ILE A 175 -8.68 18.45 -24.21
C ILE A 175 -9.96 19.09 -24.81
N GLU A 176 -10.58 18.43 -25.78
CA GLU A 176 -11.84 18.87 -26.39
C GLU A 176 -13.00 18.90 -25.38
N GLU A 177 -13.09 17.91 -24.48
CA GLU A 177 -14.05 17.90 -23.38
C GLU A 177 -13.79 19.04 -22.37
N LEU A 178 -12.53 19.34 -22.08
CA LEU A 178 -12.17 20.45 -21.20
C LEU A 178 -12.63 21.79 -21.80
N GLN A 179 -12.37 22.02 -23.08
CA GLN A 179 -12.77 23.25 -23.77
C GLN A 179 -14.28 23.44 -23.84
N ARG A 180 -15.04 22.35 -23.98
CA ARG A 180 -16.51 22.38 -24.01
C ARG A 180 -17.16 22.44 -22.62
N SER A 181 -16.37 22.28 -21.55
CA SER A 181 -16.90 22.22 -20.20
C SER A 181 -17.56 23.54 -19.77
N SER A 182 -18.59 23.45 -18.92
CA SER A 182 -19.21 24.62 -18.28
C SER A 182 -18.20 25.41 -17.46
N ASN A 183 -17.21 24.73 -16.87
CA ASN A 183 -16.15 25.34 -16.10
C ASN A 183 -15.29 26.29 -16.95
N MET A 184 -14.94 25.94 -18.19
CA MET A 184 -14.19 26.87 -19.06
C MET A 184 -15.00 28.12 -19.42
N LYS A 185 -16.34 28.04 -19.45
CA LYS A 185 -17.23 29.19 -19.68
C LYS A 185 -17.31 30.14 -18.48
N SER A 186 -16.86 29.72 -17.30
CA SER A 186 -16.82 30.55 -16.08
C SER A 186 -15.70 31.61 -16.09
N LEU A 187 -14.75 31.48 -17.01
CA LEU A 187 -13.55 32.30 -17.09
C LEU A 187 -13.84 33.66 -17.73
N GLN A 188 -13.41 34.73 -17.06
CA GLN A 188 -13.56 36.10 -17.54
C GLN A 188 -12.21 36.84 -17.40
N PRO A 189 -11.63 37.42 -18.48
CA PRO A 189 -12.02 37.23 -19.88
C PRO A 189 -11.87 35.76 -20.31
N PRO A 190 -12.60 35.33 -21.36
CA PRO A 190 -12.46 33.99 -21.91
C PRO A 190 -11.05 33.79 -22.47
N LEU A 191 -10.53 32.58 -22.31
CA LEU A 191 -9.21 32.23 -22.84
C LEU A 191 -9.25 31.95 -24.35
N PRO A 192 -8.12 32.14 -25.05
CA PRO A 192 -7.94 31.69 -26.42
C PRO A 192 -8.24 30.20 -26.65
N ASN A 193 -8.67 29.84 -27.86
CA ASN A 193 -9.06 28.47 -28.22
C ASN A 193 -7.89 27.47 -28.30
N ASP A 194 -6.65 27.95 -28.21
CA ASP A 194 -5.43 27.17 -28.10
C ASP A 194 -4.99 26.94 -26.65
N LEU A 195 -5.71 27.50 -25.67
CA LEU A 195 -5.51 27.27 -24.24
C LEU A 195 -6.70 26.56 -23.60
N ALA A 196 -6.43 25.67 -22.65
CA ALA A 196 -7.44 25.09 -21.77
C ALA A 196 -6.94 25.03 -20.33
N ILE A 197 -7.83 25.25 -19.36
CA ILE A 197 -7.53 25.14 -17.93
C ILE A 197 -8.33 24.01 -17.32
N SER A 198 -7.72 23.28 -16.39
CA SER A 198 -8.40 22.28 -15.57
C SER A 198 -7.95 22.40 -14.11
N PHE A 199 -8.91 22.49 -13.20
CA PHE A 199 -8.69 22.24 -11.78
C PHE A 199 -9.11 20.81 -11.44
N TYR A 200 -8.23 20.06 -10.78
CA TYR A 200 -8.50 18.72 -10.27
C TYR A 200 -7.79 18.48 -8.94
N ILE A 201 -8.26 17.47 -8.22
CA ILE A 201 -7.63 16.99 -6.98
C ILE A 201 -6.76 15.79 -7.32
N GLN A 202 -5.55 15.77 -6.78
CA GLN A 202 -4.64 14.64 -6.83
C GLN A 202 -4.18 14.33 -5.40
N ALA A 203 -4.80 13.33 -4.79
CA ALA A 203 -4.67 13.03 -3.37
C ALA A 203 -4.98 14.26 -2.50
N ASN A 204 -4.01 14.79 -1.76
CA ASN A 204 -4.18 15.96 -0.91
C ASN A 204 -3.84 17.29 -1.61
N LYS A 205 -3.62 17.29 -2.93
CA LYS A 205 -3.22 18.46 -3.68
C LYS A 205 -4.34 18.95 -4.59
N LEU A 206 -4.59 20.26 -4.59
CA LEU A 206 -5.34 20.94 -5.64
C LEU A 206 -4.37 21.36 -6.73
N VAL A 207 -4.61 20.88 -7.95
CA VAL A 207 -3.78 21.13 -9.11
C VAL A 207 -4.55 21.95 -10.13
N CYS A 208 -3.92 23.01 -10.63
CA CYS A 208 -4.36 23.77 -11.80
C CYS A 208 -3.43 23.45 -12.96
N ALA A 209 -3.93 22.75 -13.97
CA ALA A 209 -3.20 22.47 -15.20
C ALA A 209 -3.68 23.39 -16.33
N VAL A 210 -2.72 23.94 -17.06
CA VAL A 210 -2.92 24.74 -18.26
C VAL A 210 -2.35 23.95 -19.43
N TYR A 211 -3.19 23.70 -20.42
CA TYR A 211 -2.85 23.00 -21.66
C TYR A 211 -2.68 24.03 -22.76
N HIS A 212 -1.50 24.08 -23.36
CA HIS A 212 -1.21 24.93 -24.51
C HIS A 212 -1.09 24.07 -25.76
N MET A 213 -2.00 24.28 -26.72
CA MET A 213 -2.05 23.54 -27.98
C MET A 213 -1.38 24.33 -29.09
N TYR A 214 -0.42 23.71 -29.77
CA TYR A 214 0.23 24.31 -30.93
C TYR A 214 0.40 23.28 -32.05
N LYS A 215 0.58 23.76 -33.27
CA LYS A 215 0.98 22.91 -34.40
C LYS A 215 2.49 22.91 -34.47
N ASP A 216 3.11 21.74 -34.50
CA ASP A 216 4.54 21.62 -34.72
C ASP A 216 4.89 21.94 -36.19
N GLY A 217 6.18 22.09 -36.51
CA GLY A 217 6.65 22.37 -37.87
C GLY A 217 6.23 21.33 -38.92
N SER A 218 5.84 20.13 -38.49
CA SER A 218 5.28 19.05 -39.31
C SER A 218 3.77 19.15 -39.55
N GLY A 219 3.08 20.12 -38.93
CA GLY A 219 1.63 20.30 -38.99
C GLY A 219 0.83 19.44 -38.01
N GLU A 220 1.47 18.57 -37.23
CA GLU A 220 0.83 17.78 -36.17
C GLU A 220 0.46 18.64 -34.95
N LYS A 221 -0.69 18.36 -34.34
CA LYS A 221 -1.11 19.01 -33.09
C LYS A 221 -0.31 18.45 -31.91
N ARG A 222 0.45 19.30 -31.24
CA ARG A 222 1.12 19.01 -29.97
C ARG A 222 0.52 19.84 -28.84
N PHE A 223 0.74 19.39 -27.61
CA PHE A 223 0.31 20.10 -26.43
C PHE A 223 1.41 20.11 -25.36
N ASP A 224 1.61 21.28 -24.76
CA ASP A 224 2.46 21.45 -23.58
C ASP A 224 1.56 21.60 -22.35
N ILE A 225 1.99 21.05 -21.22
CA ILE A 225 1.25 21.09 -19.95
C ILE A 225 2.08 21.85 -18.92
N SER A 226 1.51 22.93 -18.42
CA SER A 226 2.07 23.74 -17.34
C SER A 226 1.14 23.63 -16.13
N GLN A 227 1.70 23.34 -14.95
CA GLN A 227 0.90 23.06 -13.75
C GLN A 227 1.34 23.92 -12.55
N ALA A 228 0.36 24.24 -11.70
CA ALA A 228 0.55 24.80 -10.38
C ALA A 228 -0.24 23.97 -9.36
N GLU A 229 0.32 23.74 -8.18
CA GLU A 229 -0.31 22.91 -7.16
C GLU A 229 -0.18 23.51 -5.75
N ILE A 230 -1.07 23.08 -4.86
CA ILE A 230 -1.02 23.38 -3.42
C ILE A 230 -1.59 22.21 -2.62
N SER A 231 -1.00 21.92 -1.46
CA SER A 231 -1.55 20.92 -0.54
C SER A 231 -2.68 21.53 0.29
N ILE A 232 -3.80 20.82 0.36
CA ILE A 232 -4.99 21.18 1.13
C ILE A 232 -4.99 20.33 2.42
N PRO A 233 -4.81 20.94 3.62
CA PRO A 233 -4.67 20.19 4.87
C PRO A 233 -5.88 19.31 5.20
N TRP A 234 -7.10 19.83 5.05
CA TRP A 234 -8.31 19.07 5.40
C TRP A 234 -8.55 17.88 4.46
N LEU A 235 -8.10 17.94 3.20
CA LEU A 235 -8.14 16.80 2.28
C LEU A 235 -7.16 15.70 2.72
N ASN A 236 -6.01 16.06 3.30
CA ASN A 236 -5.08 15.08 3.86
C ASN A 236 -5.72 14.35 5.05
N GLU A 237 -6.34 15.09 5.97
CA GLU A 237 -7.09 14.49 7.09
C GLU A 237 -8.23 13.60 6.59
N ALA A 238 -9.00 14.07 5.61
CA ALA A 238 -10.08 13.28 5.01
C ALA A 238 -9.56 11.98 4.37
N LEU A 239 -8.43 12.04 3.66
CA LEU A 239 -7.81 10.84 3.07
C LEU A 239 -7.36 9.84 4.13
N VAL A 240 -6.85 10.29 5.27
CA VAL A 240 -6.53 9.43 6.42
C VAL A 240 -7.81 8.77 6.95
N LEU A 241 -8.92 9.51 7.06
CA LEU A 241 -10.20 8.97 7.51
C LEU A 241 -10.87 8.03 6.47
N PHE A 242 -10.59 8.21 5.18
CA PHE A 242 -11.00 7.29 4.12
C PHE A 242 -10.12 6.03 4.03
N ALA A 243 -8.88 6.11 4.48
CA ALA A 243 -7.86 5.08 4.38
C ALA A 243 -8.04 3.96 5.41
N ASN A 244 -9.26 3.46 5.62
CA ASN A 244 -9.57 2.45 6.63
C ASN A 244 -8.92 1.07 6.40
N GLU A 245 -7.60 0.97 6.42
CA GLU A 245 -6.85 -0.21 6.85
C GLU A 245 -6.34 0.08 8.26
N PHE A 246 -7.22 -0.09 9.25
CA PHE A 246 -6.89 0.29 10.62
C PHE A 246 -5.85 -0.64 11.22
N SER A 247 -4.66 -0.10 11.33
CA SER A 247 -3.57 -0.65 12.12
C SER A 247 -2.68 0.49 12.58
N MET A 248 -3.24 1.32 13.46
CA MET A 248 -2.56 2.52 13.95
C MET A 248 -1.44 2.10 14.91
N ALA A 249 -0.23 2.06 14.38
CA ALA A 249 0.93 1.43 15.00
C ALA A 249 2.23 2.06 14.46
N VAL A 250 3.27 2.04 15.29
CA VAL A 250 4.61 2.52 14.96
C VAL A 250 5.59 1.35 15.12
N ASN A 251 6.68 1.32 14.36
CA ASN A 251 7.76 0.36 14.57
C ASN A 251 8.60 0.74 15.80
N PHE A 252 8.64 -0.14 16.80
CA PHE A 252 9.40 0.00 18.03
C PHE A 252 10.82 -0.59 17.95
N ALA A 253 11.20 -1.21 16.83
CA ALA A 253 12.55 -1.74 16.61
C ALA A 253 13.57 -0.60 16.35
N ASP A 254 13.69 0.30 17.31
CA ASP A 254 14.59 1.45 17.30
C ASP A 254 15.39 1.49 18.61
N LYS A 255 16.71 1.69 18.50
CA LYS A 255 17.65 1.78 19.62
C LYS A 255 17.25 2.76 20.74
N ASN A 256 16.45 3.77 20.43
CA ASN A 256 15.99 4.78 21.38
C ASN A 256 14.74 4.33 22.17
N LEU A 257 14.03 3.30 21.69
CA LEU A 257 12.80 2.78 22.30
C LEU A 257 13.03 1.47 23.04
N VAL A 258 13.90 0.61 22.50
CA VAL A 258 14.15 -0.74 23.02
C VAL A 258 15.62 -1.01 23.29
N LYS A 259 15.88 -1.86 24.30
CA LYS A 259 17.17 -2.50 24.52
C LYS A 259 17.08 -3.94 24.05
N ILE A 260 18.00 -4.35 23.17
CA ILE A 260 18.08 -5.74 22.71
C ILE A 260 19.33 -6.41 23.29
N ALA A 261 19.21 -7.68 23.69
CA ALA A 261 20.30 -8.48 24.21
C ALA A 261 20.20 -9.93 23.70
N CYS A 262 21.34 -10.59 23.55
CA CYS A 262 21.42 -12.02 23.25
C CYS A 262 22.22 -12.73 24.34
N ASP A 263 21.86 -13.98 24.64
CA ASP A 263 22.58 -14.85 25.58
C ASP A 263 23.85 -15.49 24.99
N GLN A 264 24.11 -15.31 23.69
CA GLN A 264 25.22 -15.92 22.95
C GLN A 264 26.13 -14.89 22.26
N VAL A 265 27.35 -15.33 21.95
CA VAL A 265 28.36 -14.52 21.25
C VAL A 265 27.98 -14.36 19.78
N SER A 266 28.01 -13.11 19.29
CA SER A 266 27.72 -12.76 17.90
C SER A 266 28.96 -12.90 17.03
N ASN A 267 28.78 -13.24 15.76
CA ASN A 267 29.85 -13.23 14.76
C ASN A 267 30.22 -11.78 14.39
N ASP A 268 31.47 -11.56 13.96
CA ASP A 268 31.98 -10.23 13.63
C ASP A 268 31.12 -9.52 12.57
N GLY A 269 30.72 -8.28 12.88
CA GLY A 269 29.85 -7.48 12.02
C GLY A 269 28.36 -7.86 12.05
N HIS A 270 27.98 -8.91 12.78
CA HIS A 270 26.61 -9.44 12.88
C HIS A 270 26.04 -9.35 14.31
N SER A 271 26.34 -8.26 15.03
CA SER A 271 25.84 -7.98 16.38
C SER A 271 24.31 -7.93 16.43
N ILE A 272 23.73 -8.30 17.57
CA ILE A 272 22.29 -8.23 17.81
C ILE A 272 21.71 -6.80 17.67
N GLU A 273 22.54 -5.79 17.94
CA GLU A 273 22.16 -4.37 17.81
C GLU A 273 21.85 -3.96 16.37
N ASN A 274 22.32 -4.72 15.37
CA ASN A 274 22.01 -4.48 13.96
C ASN A 274 20.49 -4.52 13.71
N LEU A 275 19.76 -5.36 14.46
CA LEU A 275 18.30 -5.53 14.29
C LEU A 275 17.48 -4.30 14.68
N ILE A 276 18.03 -3.38 15.46
CA ILE A 276 17.37 -2.15 15.93
C ILE A 276 18.09 -0.88 15.46
N SER A 277 18.98 -1.01 14.48
CA SER A 277 19.78 0.09 13.95
C SER A 277 19.03 0.88 12.90
N ASN A 278 18.99 2.20 13.06
CA ASN A 278 18.36 3.12 12.11
C ASN A 278 19.19 3.28 10.81
N SER A 279 20.42 2.74 10.77
CA SER A 279 21.29 2.81 9.58
C SER A 279 21.09 1.59 8.69
N SER A 280 20.54 1.79 7.49
CA SER A 280 20.26 0.73 6.50
C SER A 280 21.46 -0.18 6.20
N ASN A 281 22.67 0.38 6.14
CA ASN A 281 23.90 -0.41 5.91
C ASN A 281 24.22 -1.37 7.05
N VAL A 282 23.88 -1.00 8.28
CA VAL A 282 24.16 -1.79 9.48
C VAL A 282 23.02 -2.80 9.71
N SER A 283 21.76 -2.39 9.53
CA SER A 283 20.62 -3.29 9.72
C SER A 283 20.56 -4.42 8.69
N ARG A 284 21.03 -4.20 7.46
CA ARG A 284 21.18 -5.24 6.43
C ARG A 284 22.15 -6.37 6.81
N ASN A 285 23.07 -6.13 7.74
CA ASN A 285 23.95 -7.19 8.21
C ASN A 285 23.19 -8.20 9.07
N GLY A 286 22.08 -7.83 9.69
CA GLY A 286 21.30 -8.72 10.56
C GLY A 286 22.12 -9.26 11.74
N PHE A 287 21.59 -10.30 12.36
CA PHE A 287 22.16 -10.99 13.52
C PHE A 287 22.55 -12.43 13.18
N LEU A 288 23.77 -12.79 13.53
CA LEU A 288 24.35 -14.13 13.34
C LEU A 288 25.21 -14.45 14.56
N VAL A 289 24.98 -15.62 15.16
CA VAL A 289 25.86 -16.11 16.23
C VAL A 289 27.14 -16.72 15.68
N GLU A 290 28.13 -16.96 16.53
CA GLU A 290 29.36 -17.63 16.08
C GLU A 290 29.12 -19.06 15.56
N TYR A 291 29.97 -19.50 14.64
CA TYR A 291 29.76 -20.75 13.88
C TYR A 291 29.66 -22.02 14.74
N TYR A 292 30.25 -22.01 15.93
CA TYR A 292 30.24 -23.12 16.88
C TYR A 292 29.00 -23.14 17.79
N ILE A 293 28.18 -22.08 17.77
CA ILE A 293 26.98 -21.97 18.60
C ILE A 293 25.82 -22.71 17.94
N ARG A 294 25.17 -23.58 18.71
CA ARG A 294 24.01 -24.36 18.29
C ARG A 294 22.76 -23.88 19.05
N PRO A 295 21.55 -24.07 18.49
CA PRO A 295 20.32 -23.83 19.24
C PRO A 295 20.31 -24.55 20.61
N PRO A 296 19.68 -23.98 21.66
CA PRO A 296 18.85 -22.78 21.62
C PRO A 296 19.63 -21.46 21.79
N VAL A 297 19.23 -20.42 21.06
CA VAL A 297 19.70 -19.04 21.22
C VAL A 297 18.55 -18.15 21.66
N THR A 298 18.77 -17.28 22.64
CA THR A 298 17.74 -16.41 23.22
C THR A 298 18.05 -14.95 22.93
N VAL A 299 17.08 -14.25 22.35
CA VAL A 299 17.09 -12.81 22.16
C VAL A 299 16.03 -12.19 23.06
N ILE A 300 16.40 -11.16 23.81
CA ILE A 300 15.51 -10.44 24.74
C ILE A 300 15.44 -8.98 24.30
N ILE A 301 14.22 -8.46 24.19
CA ILE A 301 13.91 -7.08 23.82
C ILE A 301 13.18 -6.46 25.00
N ASP A 302 13.82 -5.54 25.71
CA ASP A 302 13.23 -4.81 26.82
C ASP A 302 12.78 -3.41 26.36
N PHE A 303 11.53 -3.05 26.69
CA PHE A 303 10.99 -1.73 26.39
C PHE A 303 11.34 -0.77 27.54
N ILE A 304 12.23 0.18 27.26
CA ILE A 304 12.88 0.99 28.31
C ILE A 304 12.00 2.17 28.72
N LYS A 305 11.40 2.84 27.73
CA LYS A 305 10.73 4.13 27.93
C LYS A 305 9.22 4.01 28.10
N TYR A 306 8.58 3.16 27.30
CA TYR A 306 7.14 2.96 27.30
C TYR A 306 6.81 1.48 27.39
N SER A 307 5.76 1.12 28.12
CA SER A 307 5.16 -0.20 27.93
C SER A 307 4.63 -0.33 26.51
N PHE A 308 4.61 -1.54 25.96
CA PHE A 308 4.27 -1.78 24.56
C PHE A 308 3.03 -2.68 24.40
N ASP A 309 2.09 -2.26 23.57
CA ASP A 309 1.01 -3.11 23.06
C ASP A 309 1.40 -3.58 21.66
N LEU A 310 1.65 -4.88 21.53
CA LEU A 310 2.07 -5.51 20.27
C LEU A 310 0.89 -5.59 19.31
N MET A 311 1.06 -5.07 18.09
CA MET A 311 0.16 -5.32 16.96
C MET A 311 0.63 -6.53 16.17
N TYR A 312 1.88 -6.48 15.69
CA TYR A 312 2.52 -7.64 15.10
C TYR A 312 4.04 -7.61 15.26
N LEU A 313 4.63 -8.81 15.28
CA LEU A 313 6.05 -9.06 15.30
C LEU A 313 6.40 -9.75 13.99
N GLU A 314 7.42 -9.26 13.30
CA GLU A 314 7.93 -9.90 12.09
C GLU A 314 9.43 -10.17 12.20
N LEU A 315 9.82 -11.38 11.82
CA LEU A 315 11.17 -11.90 11.91
C LEU A 315 11.64 -12.40 10.55
N GLY A 316 12.75 -11.86 10.07
CA GLY A 316 13.49 -12.45 8.95
C GLY A 316 14.24 -13.68 9.43
N LEU A 317 13.82 -14.87 9.03
CA LEU A 317 14.41 -16.12 9.48
C LEU A 317 15.64 -16.56 8.68
N ARG A 318 15.86 -15.94 7.51
CA ARG A 318 17.00 -16.22 6.63
C ARG A 318 18.00 -15.07 6.65
N LEU A 319 19.28 -15.41 6.76
CA LEU A 319 20.38 -14.50 6.56
C LEU A 319 21.44 -15.19 5.71
N ARG A 320 21.59 -14.73 4.46
CA ARG A 320 22.48 -15.35 3.46
C ARG A 320 22.16 -16.85 3.29
N VAL A 321 23.11 -17.71 3.65
CA VAL A 321 23.00 -19.18 3.53
C VAL A 321 22.42 -19.84 4.78
N HIS A 322 22.25 -19.09 5.88
CA HIS A 322 21.75 -19.60 7.14
C HIS A 322 20.25 -19.37 7.25
N LYS A 323 19.53 -20.32 7.86
CA LYS A 323 18.08 -20.22 8.10
C LYS A 323 17.71 -20.82 9.45
N SER A 324 17.05 -20.01 10.26
CA SER A 324 16.39 -20.45 11.49
C SER A 324 15.02 -21.03 11.14
N ASN A 325 14.68 -22.21 11.65
CA ASN A 325 13.40 -22.89 11.32
C ASN A 325 12.56 -23.25 12.55
N GLY A 326 13.05 -22.99 13.76
CA GLY A 326 12.29 -23.16 14.98
C GLY A 326 12.38 -21.94 15.88
N ILE A 327 11.24 -21.32 16.16
CA ILE A 327 11.13 -20.08 16.95
C ILE A 327 10.09 -20.26 18.05
N GLU A 328 10.43 -19.84 19.26
CA GLU A 328 9.47 -19.65 20.35
C GLU A 328 9.44 -18.17 20.74
N VAL A 329 8.24 -17.61 20.88
CA VAL A 329 8.06 -16.22 21.31
C VAL A 329 7.36 -16.20 22.65
N TYR A 330 7.96 -15.48 23.59
CA TYR A 330 7.48 -15.27 24.94
C TYR A 330 7.28 -13.78 25.19
N THR A 331 6.23 -13.42 25.91
CA THR A 331 5.96 -12.03 26.31
C THR A 331 5.99 -11.90 27.83
N ARG A 332 6.42 -10.74 28.33
CA ARG A 332 6.43 -10.41 29.77
C ARG A 332 5.72 -9.09 30.01
N ARG A 333 4.71 -9.12 30.87
CA ARG A 333 3.95 -7.94 31.34
C ARG A 333 4.39 -7.48 32.72
N TYR A 334 4.60 -8.43 33.63
CA TYR A 334 4.98 -8.20 35.02
C TYR A 334 6.30 -8.93 35.33
N SER A 335 6.24 -10.06 36.05
CA SER A 335 7.41 -10.87 36.44
C SER A 335 7.76 -11.94 35.40
N ASP A 336 6.79 -12.73 34.99
CA ASP A 336 7.04 -13.99 34.27
C ASP A 336 6.86 -13.88 32.76
N TYR A 337 7.62 -14.70 32.05
CA TYR A 337 7.50 -14.86 30.60
C TYR A 337 6.43 -15.90 30.28
N VAL A 338 5.47 -15.52 29.44
CA VAL A 338 4.40 -16.40 28.97
C VAL A 338 4.65 -16.73 27.50
N LEU A 339 4.58 -18.01 27.14
CA LEU A 339 4.69 -18.46 25.75
C LEU A 339 3.46 -17.99 24.96
N VAL A 340 3.67 -17.19 23.91
CA VAL A 340 2.61 -16.74 23.01
C VAL A 340 2.59 -17.48 21.68
N GLY A 341 3.71 -18.10 21.30
CA GLY A 341 3.79 -18.89 20.07
C GLY A 341 5.02 -19.78 20.02
N ARG A 342 4.86 -20.98 19.46
CA ARG A 342 5.94 -21.93 19.15
C ARG A 342 5.78 -22.37 17.71
N TYR A 343 6.85 -22.28 16.94
CA TYR A 343 6.87 -22.51 15.50
C TYR A 343 8.04 -23.43 15.15
N ARG A 344 7.82 -24.42 14.29
CA ARG A 344 8.83 -25.40 13.85
C ARG A 344 8.55 -25.84 12.41
N ASP A 345 9.63 -26.17 11.70
CA ASP A 345 9.71 -26.82 10.37
C ASP A 345 9.03 -26.07 9.23
N GLN A 346 9.65 -26.14 8.03
CA GLN A 346 9.11 -25.61 6.76
C GLN A 346 8.62 -24.15 6.79
N MET A 347 9.10 -23.35 7.74
CA MET A 347 8.73 -21.94 7.86
C MET A 347 9.15 -21.15 6.62
N PRO A 348 8.37 -20.10 6.24
CA PRO A 348 8.81 -19.16 5.23
C PRO A 348 10.09 -18.45 5.68
N ASP A 349 10.76 -17.76 4.75
CA ASP A 349 11.93 -16.96 5.11
C ASP A 349 11.58 -15.77 6.02
N ILE A 350 10.29 -15.46 6.16
CA ILE A 350 9.74 -14.42 7.03
C ILE A 350 8.63 -15.04 7.89
N LEU A 351 8.71 -14.82 9.21
CA LEU A 351 7.70 -15.21 10.17
C LEU A 351 6.97 -13.97 10.67
N THR A 352 5.65 -13.90 10.45
CA THR A 352 4.79 -12.81 10.95
C THR A 352 3.84 -13.33 12.02
N ILE A 353 3.86 -12.70 13.19
CA ILE A 353 3.01 -13.03 14.34
C ILE A 353 2.11 -11.83 14.61
N VAL A 354 0.81 -12.01 14.47
CA VAL A 354 -0.18 -10.93 14.60
C VAL A 354 -1.00 -11.10 15.88
N ASN A 355 -1.22 -10.01 16.59
CA ASN A 355 -2.07 -9.95 17.76
C ASN A 355 -3.51 -9.58 17.35
N ASP A 356 -4.40 -10.57 17.30
CA ASP A 356 -5.83 -10.35 16.95
C ASP A 356 -6.56 -9.41 17.91
N GLY A 357 -6.11 -9.34 19.17
CA GLY A 357 -6.70 -8.46 20.17
C GLY A 357 -6.11 -7.05 20.19
N TYR A 358 -5.35 -6.65 19.17
CA TYR A 358 -4.74 -5.32 19.13
C TYR A 358 -5.81 -4.24 18.99
N ARG A 359 -5.78 -3.25 19.89
CA ARG A 359 -6.68 -2.10 19.86
C ARG A 359 -5.92 -0.90 19.30
N PRO A 360 -6.25 -0.39 18.11
CA PRO A 360 -5.51 0.72 17.53
C PRO A 360 -5.72 2.02 18.33
N ASN A 361 -4.81 2.99 18.18
CA ASN A 361 -4.91 4.31 18.80
C ASN A 361 -5.00 5.39 17.71
N ASN A 362 -6.10 6.14 17.72
CA ASN A 362 -6.47 7.15 16.72
C ASN A 362 -5.45 8.28 16.52
N LEU A 363 -4.47 8.40 17.41
CA LEU A 363 -3.42 9.42 17.35
C LEU A 363 -2.14 8.93 16.66
N LEU A 364 -2.06 7.65 16.28
CA LEU A 364 -0.88 7.09 15.61
C LEU A 364 -1.09 7.02 14.09
N PRO A 365 0.02 7.06 13.32
CA PRO A 365 -0.02 6.84 11.87
C PRO A 365 -0.70 5.53 11.51
N SER A 366 -1.45 5.52 10.39
CA SER A 366 -1.97 4.28 9.82
C SER A 366 -0.82 3.44 9.27
N HIS A 367 -0.79 2.15 9.60
CA HIS A 367 0.18 1.21 9.07
C HIS A 367 -0.53 0.11 8.28
N ASP A 368 -0.51 0.23 6.96
CA ASP A 368 -1.16 -0.69 6.03
C ASP A 368 -0.18 -1.82 5.69
N LYS A 369 -0.51 -3.07 6.04
CA LYS A 369 0.30 -4.24 5.68
C LYS A 369 -0.55 -5.46 5.37
N ILE A 370 -0.42 -5.95 4.14
CA ILE A 370 -0.88 -7.27 3.75
C ILE A 370 0.14 -8.29 4.25
N TYR A 371 -0.29 -9.14 5.16
CA TYR A 371 0.58 -10.16 5.70
C TYR A 371 0.63 -11.40 4.80
N SER A 372 1.82 -11.98 4.64
CA SER A 372 2.01 -13.31 4.05
C SER A 372 2.48 -14.28 5.14
N ASN A 373 1.93 -15.50 5.15
CA ASN A 373 2.27 -16.56 6.12
C ASN A 373 2.19 -16.12 7.59
N VAL A 374 0.96 -15.83 8.05
CA VAL A 374 0.68 -15.29 9.39
C VAL A 374 0.38 -16.35 10.41
N HIS A 375 0.91 -16.13 11.60
CA HIS A 375 0.42 -16.78 12.81
C HIS A 375 -0.31 -15.78 13.70
N TYR A 376 -1.59 -16.03 13.92
CA TYR A 376 -2.42 -15.21 14.79
C TYR A 376 -2.32 -15.70 16.24
N VAL A 377 -2.09 -14.77 17.18
CA VAL A 377 -2.12 -15.04 18.62
C VAL A 377 -3.57 -15.05 19.08
N GLY A 378 -4.25 -16.19 18.90
CA GLY A 378 -5.68 -16.35 19.22
C GLY A 378 -5.99 -16.68 20.69
N GLY A 379 -7.29 -16.75 21.01
CA GLY A 379 -7.82 -17.22 22.30
C GLY A 379 -7.61 -16.25 23.45
N ARG A 380 -7.27 -16.71 24.66
CA ARG A 380 -6.96 -15.83 25.80
C ARG A 380 -5.54 -15.26 25.78
N ASN A 381 -4.69 -15.75 24.87
CA ASN A 381 -3.26 -15.43 24.84
C ASN A 381 -2.96 -14.05 24.27
N TRP A 382 -3.84 -13.47 23.44
CA TRP A 382 -3.69 -12.09 22.94
C TRP A 382 -3.58 -11.06 24.07
N ARG A 383 -4.22 -11.32 25.22
CA ARG A 383 -4.13 -10.45 26.40
C ARG A 383 -2.70 -10.33 26.91
N ASN A 384 -1.88 -11.36 26.68
CA ASN A 384 -0.47 -11.38 27.04
C ASN A 384 0.40 -10.54 26.09
N CYS A 385 -0.17 -9.95 25.03
CA CYS A 385 0.50 -9.06 24.07
C CYS A 385 0.24 -7.57 24.35
N SER A 386 -0.40 -7.23 25.48
CA SER A 386 -0.68 -5.85 25.91
C SER A 386 0.13 -5.46 27.15
N ASN A 387 0.51 -4.20 27.29
CA ASN A 387 1.30 -3.67 28.40
C ASN A 387 2.60 -4.48 28.65
N LEU A 388 3.32 -4.74 27.56
CA LEU A 388 4.56 -5.50 27.56
C LEU A 388 5.71 -4.67 28.13
N LYS A 389 6.51 -5.31 28.98
CA LYS A 389 7.82 -4.82 29.43
C LYS A 389 8.97 -5.46 28.67
N SER A 390 8.76 -6.68 28.18
CA SER A 390 9.79 -7.40 27.42
C SER A 390 9.20 -8.45 26.49
N ILE A 391 9.89 -8.73 25.39
CA ILE A 391 9.65 -9.85 24.48
C ILE A 391 10.91 -10.70 24.44
N LYS A 392 10.76 -12.02 24.56
CA LYS A 392 11.85 -12.99 24.46
C LYS A 392 11.58 -13.90 23.27
N ILE A 393 12.53 -13.95 22.35
CA ILE A 393 12.53 -14.79 21.16
C ILE A 393 13.59 -15.87 21.34
N ARG A 394 13.20 -17.13 21.23
CA ARG A 394 14.11 -18.27 21.36
C ARG A 394 14.19 -19.01 20.03
N ILE A 395 15.38 -19.05 19.44
CA ILE A 395 15.68 -19.83 18.25
C ILE A 395 16.04 -21.24 18.71
N ILE A 396 15.16 -22.21 18.47
CA ILE A 396 15.28 -23.58 18.99
C ILE A 396 15.78 -24.59 17.94
N SER A 397 15.73 -24.24 16.65
CA SER A 397 16.31 -25.07 15.59
C SER A 397 16.69 -24.25 14.36
N SER A 398 17.63 -24.77 13.58
CA SER A 398 18.11 -24.21 12.32
C SER A 398 18.10 -25.27 11.22
N GLU A 399 17.87 -24.84 9.98
CA GLU A 399 17.85 -25.71 8.81
C GLU A 399 19.25 -26.29 8.55
N ASN A 400 19.34 -27.58 8.20
CA ASN A 400 20.58 -28.28 7.89
C ASN A 400 21.67 -28.19 8.98
N SER A 401 21.29 -28.02 10.25
CA SER A 401 22.24 -27.70 11.32
C SER A 401 23.10 -26.48 10.97
N SER A 402 22.50 -25.45 10.40
CA SER A 402 23.17 -24.17 10.16
C SER A 402 23.26 -23.33 11.44
N VAL A 403 23.88 -22.16 11.34
CA VAL A 403 24.07 -21.25 12.46
C VAL A 403 22.78 -20.44 12.71
N PRO A 404 22.30 -20.32 13.97
CA PRO A 404 21.14 -19.48 14.28
C PRO A 404 21.30 -18.04 13.80
N CYS A 405 20.30 -17.52 13.10
CA CYS A 405 20.34 -16.17 12.53
C CYS A 405 18.98 -15.48 12.54
N LEU A 406 19.01 -14.15 12.49
CA LEU A 406 17.86 -13.29 12.19
C LEU A 406 18.29 -12.22 11.19
N GLY A 407 17.60 -12.13 10.05
CA GLY A 407 17.89 -11.13 9.03
C GLY A 407 17.44 -9.72 9.44
N PHE A 408 16.22 -9.61 9.97
CA PHE A 408 15.64 -8.37 10.44
C PHE A 408 14.59 -8.62 11.52
N LEU A 409 14.22 -7.56 12.24
CA LEU A 409 13.21 -7.54 13.29
C LEU A 409 12.33 -6.32 13.10
N ASN A 410 11.01 -6.53 13.02
CA ASN A 410 10.03 -5.45 13.02
C ASN A 410 9.04 -5.64 14.16
N LEU A 411 8.81 -4.59 14.94
CA LEU A 411 7.96 -4.61 16.13
C LEU A 411 6.91 -3.51 16.03
N TYR A 412 5.77 -3.80 15.42
CA TYR A 412 4.73 -2.78 15.24
C TYR A 412 3.72 -2.84 16.37
N GLY A 413 3.36 -1.66 16.87
CA GLY A 413 2.35 -1.53 17.91
C GLY A 413 2.23 -0.10 18.44
N LYS A 414 1.71 0.03 19.67
CA LYS A 414 1.54 1.34 20.33
C LYS A 414 2.11 1.31 21.75
N PRO A 415 2.45 2.48 22.30
CA PRO A 415 2.76 2.57 23.72
C PRO A 415 1.49 2.38 24.56
N SER A 416 1.59 1.59 25.63
CA SER A 416 0.50 1.36 26.58
C SER A 416 0.47 2.45 27.65
N ASN A 417 -0.73 2.89 28.04
CA ASN A 417 -0.97 3.78 29.19
C ASN A 417 -0.15 5.09 29.19
N LEU A 418 -0.13 5.82 28.06
CA LEU A 418 0.52 7.14 28.01
C LEU A 418 -0.24 8.17 28.83
N THR A 419 0.49 8.98 29.61
CA THR A 419 -0.03 10.24 30.16
C THR A 419 -0.03 11.32 29.06
N THR A 420 -0.83 12.39 29.22
CA THR A 420 -0.95 13.47 28.23
C THR A 420 0.39 14.15 27.90
N ASN A 421 1.31 14.24 28.85
CA ASN A 421 2.64 14.83 28.63
C ASN A 421 3.58 13.87 27.89
N ASP A 422 3.53 12.57 28.20
CA ASP A 422 4.33 11.53 27.55
C ASP A 422 3.89 11.28 26.11
N LEU A 423 2.60 11.46 25.83
CA LEU A 423 2.02 11.37 24.50
C LEU A 423 2.60 12.41 23.56
N ASN A 424 2.68 13.68 23.96
CA ASN A 424 3.27 14.74 23.13
C ASN A 424 4.77 14.48 22.88
N GLY A 425 5.49 13.99 23.89
CA GLY A 425 6.90 13.58 23.75
C GLY A 425 7.10 12.36 22.83
N PHE A 426 6.15 11.41 22.85
CA PHE A 426 6.15 10.27 21.93
C PHE A 426 5.82 10.71 20.49
N LEU A 427 4.78 11.52 20.29
CA LEU A 427 4.37 12.03 18.98
C LEU A 427 5.46 12.87 18.32
N ALA A 428 6.21 13.68 19.08
CA ALA A 428 7.35 14.43 18.56
C ALA A 428 8.51 13.54 18.07
N MET A 429 8.58 12.29 18.54
CA MET A 429 9.60 11.30 18.18
C MET A 429 9.20 10.49 16.93
N ILE A 430 7.91 10.39 16.60
CA ILE A 430 7.40 9.64 15.43
C ILE A 430 8.04 10.06 14.11
N PRO A 431 8.15 11.36 13.75
CA PRO A 431 8.81 11.78 12.52
C PRO A 431 10.30 11.39 12.46
N GLN A 432 10.94 11.17 13.61
CA GLN A 432 12.34 10.72 13.72
C GLN A 432 12.47 9.19 13.63
N LEU A 433 11.43 8.45 14.05
CA LEU A 433 11.29 7.01 13.86
C LEU A 433 10.94 6.67 12.38
N GLU A 434 10.33 7.63 11.66
CA GLU A 434 9.91 7.53 10.25
C GLU A 434 10.89 8.14 9.24
N ILE A 435 12.09 8.58 9.63
CA ILE A 435 13.14 8.98 8.66
C ILE A 435 13.66 7.68 8.00
N GLN A 436 13.28 7.27 6.80
CA GLN A 436 12.70 7.96 5.66
C GLN A 436 11.39 7.28 5.22
N PRO A 437 10.49 7.97 4.49
CA PRO A 437 9.64 7.26 3.56
C PRO A 437 10.55 6.37 2.71
N LYS A 438 10.23 5.08 2.65
CA LYS A 438 10.52 4.28 1.46
C LYS A 438 9.75 4.91 0.30
N VAL A 439 10.19 6.07 -0.15
CA VAL A 439 10.47 6.25 -1.56
C VAL A 439 11.80 5.54 -1.78
N GLU A 440 11.77 4.20 -1.68
CA GLU A 440 12.29 3.52 -2.85
C GLU A 440 11.39 4.09 -3.93
N ASN A 441 11.97 4.95 -4.77
CA ASN A 441 11.50 4.96 -6.14
C ASN A 441 11.49 3.46 -6.46
N GLU A 442 10.32 2.82 -6.41
CA GLU A 442 9.96 1.87 -7.43
C GLU A 442 10.32 2.64 -8.69
N LYS A 443 11.56 2.44 -9.14
CA LYS A 443 11.91 2.69 -10.51
C LYS A 443 10.89 1.81 -11.20
N ARG A 444 9.78 2.42 -11.62
CA ARG A 444 9.01 1.91 -12.74
C ARG A 444 10.09 1.59 -13.75
N LEU A 445 10.28 0.30 -13.96
CA LEU A 445 11.30 -0.22 -14.83
C LEU A 445 11.26 0.58 -16.10
N ASP A 446 12.27 1.40 -16.33
CA ASP A 446 12.35 2.17 -17.56
C ASP A 446 12.49 1.10 -18.65
N PRO A 447 11.56 0.98 -19.62
CA PRO A 447 11.60 -0.08 -20.63
C PRO A 447 12.95 -0.13 -21.34
N SER A 448 13.62 1.02 -21.43
CA SER A 448 14.97 1.19 -21.95
C SER A 448 16.09 0.53 -21.11
N GLU A 449 15.96 0.40 -19.78
CA GLU A 449 16.92 -0.34 -18.93
C GLU A 449 16.73 -1.86 -19.09
N LEU A 450 15.49 -2.34 -19.30
CA LEU A 450 15.17 -3.76 -19.54
C LEU A 450 15.58 -4.22 -20.95
N GLU A 451 15.39 -3.37 -21.98
CA GLU A 451 15.81 -3.65 -23.35
C GLU A 451 17.34 -3.72 -23.50
N GLN A 452 18.10 -2.99 -22.67
CA GLN A 452 19.56 -3.10 -22.61
C GLN A 452 20.05 -4.48 -22.12
N LEU A 453 19.26 -5.18 -21.29
CA LEU A 453 19.60 -6.51 -20.77
C LEU A 453 19.30 -7.62 -21.79
N ALA A 454 18.12 -7.56 -22.42
CA ALA A 454 17.75 -8.33 -23.61
C ALA A 454 16.47 -7.72 -24.22
N PRO A 455 16.37 -7.61 -25.56
CA PRO A 455 15.14 -7.22 -26.23
C PRO A 455 13.95 -8.06 -25.76
N ILE A 456 12.80 -7.43 -25.50
CA ILE A 456 11.59 -8.11 -25.00
C ILE A 456 11.13 -9.22 -25.94
N GLU A 457 11.32 -9.04 -27.25
CA GLU A 457 11.01 -10.05 -28.27
C GLU A 457 11.81 -11.35 -28.15
N PHE A 458 12.95 -11.35 -27.44
CA PHE A 458 13.75 -12.56 -27.20
C PHE A 458 13.25 -13.35 -25.99
N MET A 459 12.27 -12.82 -25.27
CA MET A 459 11.74 -13.39 -24.04
C MET A 459 10.50 -14.24 -24.33
N ASP A 460 10.40 -15.35 -23.60
CA ASP A 460 9.26 -16.24 -23.60
C ASP A 460 8.04 -15.52 -23.04
N SER A 461 6.92 -15.53 -23.78
CA SER A 461 5.70 -14.79 -23.42
C SER A 461 4.97 -15.36 -22.18
N ILE A 462 5.34 -16.55 -21.71
CA ILE A 462 4.76 -17.21 -20.52
C ILE A 462 5.76 -17.17 -19.36
N THR A 463 7.00 -17.60 -19.59
CA THR A 463 7.99 -17.76 -18.50
C THR A 463 8.86 -16.52 -18.29
N ASN A 464 8.80 -15.53 -19.18
CA ASN A 464 9.67 -14.35 -19.17
C ASN A 464 11.17 -14.69 -19.12
N ALA A 465 11.57 -15.89 -19.57
CA ALA A 465 12.97 -16.30 -19.71
C ALA A 465 13.45 -16.10 -21.16
N LEU A 466 14.77 -15.97 -21.38
CA LEU A 466 15.31 -15.85 -22.75
C LEU A 466 15.07 -17.16 -23.50
N MET A 467 14.48 -17.07 -24.68
CA MET A 467 14.22 -18.25 -25.52
C MET A 467 15.53 -18.78 -26.12
N ARG A 468 15.64 -20.09 -26.31
CA ARG A 468 16.69 -20.73 -27.12
C ARG A 468 16.14 -21.22 -28.45
N THR A 469 14.89 -21.67 -28.47
CA THR A 469 14.20 -22.11 -29.67
C THR A 469 12.78 -21.56 -29.64
N PRO A 470 12.55 -20.35 -30.18
CA PRO A 470 11.25 -19.71 -30.16
C PRO A 470 10.27 -20.41 -31.11
N TYR A 471 9.09 -20.72 -30.59
CA TYR A 471 7.90 -21.16 -31.31
C TYR A 471 6.89 -20.03 -31.35
N LEU A 472 6.47 -19.65 -32.55
CA LEU A 472 5.37 -18.74 -32.79
C LEU A 472 4.05 -19.51 -32.61
N LEU A 473 3.25 -19.06 -31.66
CA LEU A 473 1.89 -19.52 -31.46
C LEU A 473 0.94 -18.82 -32.43
N PRO A 474 -0.20 -19.42 -32.76
CA PRO A 474 -1.23 -18.78 -33.57
C PRO A 474 -1.79 -17.46 -32.99
N SER A 475 -1.65 -17.24 -31.68
CA SER A 475 -1.88 -15.95 -30.99
C SER A 475 -0.84 -14.86 -31.30
N ASN A 476 0.11 -15.10 -32.21
CA ASN A 476 1.25 -14.24 -32.52
C ASN A 476 2.20 -13.98 -31.33
N LYS A 477 2.17 -14.86 -30.32
CA LYS A 477 3.11 -14.83 -29.19
C LYS A 477 4.21 -15.88 -29.39
N ASN A 478 5.45 -15.54 -29.00
CA ASN A 478 6.56 -16.47 -29.05
C ASN A 478 6.80 -17.10 -27.67
N VAL A 479 6.97 -18.41 -27.63
CA VAL A 479 7.31 -19.21 -26.44
C VAL A 479 8.49 -20.12 -26.75
N ASP A 480 9.33 -20.43 -25.77
CA ASP A 480 10.42 -21.38 -25.96
C ASP A 480 9.89 -22.81 -26.14
N LYS A 481 10.65 -23.62 -26.87
CA LYS A 481 10.38 -25.05 -27.04
C LYS A 481 10.13 -25.76 -25.70
N THR A 482 10.96 -25.49 -24.68
CA THR A 482 10.82 -26.14 -23.37
C THR A 482 9.53 -25.74 -22.65
N THR A 483 9.11 -24.49 -22.81
CA THR A 483 7.83 -23.98 -22.28
C THR A 483 6.65 -24.64 -23.01
N LEU A 484 6.73 -24.77 -24.33
CA LEU A 484 5.69 -25.43 -25.11
C LEU A 484 5.57 -26.92 -24.77
N GLU A 485 6.69 -27.62 -24.62
CA GLU A 485 6.72 -29.04 -24.23
C GLU A 485 6.12 -29.26 -22.83
N ARG A 486 6.43 -28.38 -21.87
CA ARG A 486 5.82 -28.40 -20.53
C ARG A 486 4.33 -28.10 -20.55
N TYR A 487 3.91 -27.14 -21.37
CA TYR A 487 2.50 -26.79 -21.50
C TYR A 487 1.67 -27.93 -22.08
N LEU A 488 2.24 -28.67 -23.03
CA LEU A 488 1.57 -29.82 -23.63
C LEU A 488 1.47 -31.01 -22.66
N ASP A 489 2.32 -31.10 -21.62
CA ASP A 489 2.26 -32.09 -20.53
C ASP A 489 1.87 -33.52 -20.99
N GLY A 490 2.54 -34.01 -22.04
CA GLY A 490 2.31 -35.34 -22.60
C GLY A 490 1.05 -35.50 -23.48
N LYS A 491 0.25 -34.44 -23.67
CA LYS A 491 -0.88 -34.39 -24.61
C LYS A 491 -0.42 -34.11 -26.03
N THR A 492 -1.15 -34.61 -27.02
CA THR A 492 -0.89 -34.25 -28.42
C THR A 492 -1.31 -32.80 -28.68
N ILE A 493 -0.76 -32.18 -29.74
CA ILE A 493 -1.11 -30.81 -30.14
C ILE A 493 -2.61 -30.73 -30.45
N GLU A 494 -3.19 -31.76 -31.04
CA GLU A 494 -4.63 -31.84 -31.38
C GLU A 494 -5.55 -31.85 -30.15
N GLU A 495 -5.05 -32.29 -28.99
CA GLU A 495 -5.77 -32.30 -27.70
C GLU A 495 -5.55 -31.01 -26.89
N SER A 496 -4.76 -30.08 -27.41
CA SER A 496 -4.30 -28.89 -26.71
C SER A 496 -4.84 -27.59 -27.34
N LYS A 497 -4.81 -26.51 -26.57
CA LYS A 497 -5.32 -25.19 -26.97
C LYS A 497 -4.23 -24.14 -26.90
N ASP A 498 -4.38 -23.06 -27.66
CA ASP A 498 -3.49 -21.90 -27.54
C ASP A 498 -3.65 -21.27 -26.14
N PRO A 499 -2.56 -21.11 -25.36
CA PRO A 499 -2.62 -20.63 -23.98
C PRO A 499 -3.09 -19.18 -23.82
N PHE A 500 -3.08 -18.38 -24.89
CA PHE A 500 -3.45 -16.97 -24.85
C PHE A 500 -4.87 -16.71 -25.39
N THR A 501 -5.34 -17.54 -26.33
CA THR A 501 -6.67 -17.37 -26.95
C THR A 501 -7.66 -18.49 -26.61
N ASN A 502 -7.20 -19.57 -25.98
CA ASN A 502 -7.98 -20.76 -25.62
C ASN A 502 -8.65 -21.46 -26.83
N VAL A 503 -8.10 -21.25 -28.04
CA VAL A 503 -8.56 -21.89 -29.29
C VAL A 503 -7.82 -23.21 -29.48
N ALA A 504 -8.53 -24.28 -29.85
CA ALA A 504 -7.92 -25.58 -30.11
C ALA A 504 -6.94 -25.53 -31.28
N PHE A 505 -5.80 -26.21 -31.14
CA PHE A 505 -4.88 -26.33 -32.25
C PHE A 505 -5.45 -27.22 -33.37
N SER A 506 -5.13 -26.89 -34.61
CA SER A 506 -5.49 -27.66 -35.80
C SER A 506 -4.33 -27.64 -36.81
N ASP A 507 -4.41 -28.40 -37.90
CA ASP A 507 -3.33 -28.44 -38.90
C ASP A 507 -2.95 -27.06 -39.47
N ALA A 508 -3.93 -26.18 -39.63
CA ALA A 508 -3.73 -24.79 -40.05
C ALA A 508 -3.37 -23.86 -38.88
N TYR A 509 -3.70 -24.24 -37.64
CA TYR A 509 -3.60 -23.42 -36.44
C TYR A 509 -2.75 -24.15 -35.38
N LYS A 510 -1.44 -24.28 -35.63
CA LYS A 510 -0.49 -24.96 -34.73
C LYS A 510 0.79 -24.16 -34.51
N PRO A 511 1.49 -24.37 -33.38
CA PRO A 511 2.78 -23.72 -33.12
C PRO A 511 3.81 -24.04 -34.20
N ARG A 512 4.58 -23.03 -34.64
CA ARG A 512 5.66 -23.20 -35.63
C ARG A 512 6.96 -22.56 -35.15
N ILE A 513 8.09 -23.14 -35.50
CA ILE A 513 9.40 -22.57 -35.13
C ILE A 513 9.57 -21.21 -35.84
N ASN A 514 9.95 -20.19 -35.06
CA ASN A 514 10.29 -18.87 -35.58
C ASN A 514 11.80 -18.81 -35.90
N HIS A 515 12.17 -19.21 -37.11
CA HIS A 515 13.58 -19.30 -37.54
C HIS A 515 14.29 -17.94 -37.59
N GLU A 516 13.57 -16.86 -37.88
CA GLU A 516 14.13 -15.51 -37.92
C GLU A 516 14.50 -15.04 -36.50
N LEU A 517 13.57 -15.18 -35.56
CA LEU A 517 13.80 -14.83 -34.16
C LEU A 517 14.90 -15.71 -33.54
N LYS A 518 14.92 -17.00 -33.88
CA LYS A 518 15.97 -17.93 -33.44
C LYS A 518 17.37 -17.44 -33.86
N SER A 519 17.55 -17.07 -35.12
CA SER A 519 18.84 -16.57 -35.64
C SER A 519 19.30 -15.30 -34.90
N ARG A 520 18.37 -14.39 -34.59
CA ARG A 520 18.66 -13.15 -33.87
C ARG A 520 19.05 -13.41 -32.40
N ILE A 521 18.39 -14.37 -31.75
CA ILE A 521 18.74 -14.78 -30.38
C ILE A 521 20.11 -15.48 -30.35
N GLU A 522 20.41 -16.36 -31.31
CA GLU A 522 21.71 -17.03 -31.39
C GLU A 522 22.85 -16.04 -31.59
N LEU A 523 22.67 -15.03 -32.45
CA LEU A 523 23.64 -13.95 -32.63
C LEU A 523 23.80 -13.12 -31.35
N PHE A 524 22.71 -12.82 -30.65
CA PHE A 524 22.73 -12.11 -29.37
C PHE A 524 23.47 -12.92 -28.30
N ILE A 525 23.26 -14.24 -28.24
CA ILE A 525 23.93 -15.12 -27.29
C ILE A 525 25.43 -15.18 -27.57
N THR A 526 25.80 -15.32 -28.84
CA THR A 526 27.19 -15.40 -29.30
C THR A 526 27.95 -14.09 -29.03
N THR A 527 27.30 -12.94 -29.22
CA THR A 527 27.92 -11.61 -29.07
C THR A 527 28.19 -11.25 -27.61
N ASN A 528 27.31 -11.65 -26.68
CA ASN A 528 27.42 -11.28 -25.27
C ASN A 528 28.08 -12.36 -24.40
N GLY A 529 28.08 -13.62 -24.82
CA GLY A 529 28.62 -14.75 -24.05
C GLY A 529 27.64 -15.27 -22.99
N GLN A 530 27.67 -16.59 -22.76
CA GLN A 530 26.69 -17.31 -21.94
C GLN A 530 26.64 -16.83 -20.48
N SER A 531 27.79 -16.52 -19.87
CA SER A 531 27.91 -16.07 -18.48
C SER A 531 27.33 -14.67 -18.26
N GLU A 532 27.51 -13.77 -19.22
CA GLU A 532 26.96 -12.41 -19.17
C GLU A 532 25.44 -12.42 -19.36
N ILE A 533 24.91 -13.34 -20.16
CA ILE A 533 23.47 -13.51 -20.37
C ILE A 533 22.79 -14.03 -19.10
N GLU A 534 23.40 -15.00 -18.43
CA GLU A 534 22.91 -15.51 -17.13
C GLU A 534 22.94 -14.40 -16.08
N ARG A 535 23.99 -13.57 -16.06
CA ARG A 535 24.07 -12.39 -15.19
C ARG A 535 22.96 -11.38 -15.50
N ARG A 536 22.69 -11.09 -16.78
CA ARG A 536 21.64 -10.14 -17.23
C ARG A 536 20.24 -10.66 -16.94
N GLN A 537 19.99 -11.97 -17.08
CA GLN A 537 18.74 -12.61 -16.67
C GLN A 537 18.53 -12.49 -15.16
N GLN A 538 19.52 -12.82 -14.35
CA GLN A 538 19.43 -12.67 -12.89
C GLN A 538 19.17 -11.22 -12.47
N LEU A 539 19.77 -10.25 -13.16
CA LEU A 539 19.53 -8.83 -12.93
C LEU A 539 18.09 -8.46 -13.29
N ARG A 540 17.59 -8.94 -14.44
CA ARG A 540 16.23 -8.72 -14.92
C ARG A 540 15.19 -9.32 -13.98
N ASP A 541 15.40 -10.56 -13.51
CA ASP A 541 14.50 -11.23 -12.58
C ASP A 541 14.47 -10.52 -11.23
N ARG A 542 15.62 -10.03 -10.74
CA ARG A 542 15.66 -9.19 -9.54
C ARG A 542 14.91 -7.87 -9.73
N LEU A 543 14.99 -7.28 -10.91
CA LEU A 543 14.29 -6.03 -11.21
C LEU A 543 12.78 -6.25 -11.30
N LEU A 544 12.31 -7.32 -11.95
CA LEU A 544 10.89 -7.66 -12.08
C LEU A 544 10.26 -8.15 -10.77
N ASN A 545 11.03 -8.79 -9.89
CA ASN A 545 10.54 -9.28 -8.58
C ASN A 545 10.53 -8.20 -7.49
N ASN A 546 11.19 -7.06 -7.72
CA ASN A 546 11.25 -5.91 -6.80
C ASN A 546 10.32 -4.76 -7.25
N SER A 547 9.46 -4.98 -8.25
CA SER A 547 8.51 -4.01 -8.82
C SER A 547 7.06 -4.39 -8.61
#